data_AF-A0A7W0N6Y7-F1
#
_entry.id   AF-A0A7W0N6Y7-F1
#
_cell.length_a   1.000
_cell.length_b   1.000
_cell.length_c   1.000
_cell.angle_alpha   90.00
_cell.angle_beta   90.00
_cell.angle_gamma   90.00
#
_symmetry.space_group_name_H-M   'P 1'
#
loop_
_entity.id
_entity.type
_entity.pdbx_description
1 polymer ?
#
loop_
_entity_poly.entity_id
_entity_poly.type
_entity_poly.pdbx_seq_one_letter_code
_entity_poly.pdbx_strand_id
1 'polypeptide(L)'
;IKQAIVVNFSRDFAAQDAENFLSEVIHNRLQSKEVYLGKGFAFGKNRSGNIELLRKMSQELGFFADEVAEVSLRGRRISSSKIRELLADGRVNRARAMLGRPYGIEGQIIRGDQRGRTIGFPTANLKPKNRIIPKYGVYATANLIGGVWRRSVTNVGVRPTFAGDKEPSIESYIFDFDGDLYGDVLRIRFLHRIRDERKFDRIEELKIQIAKDSNRALNYFKRLGVKNSLSIV
;
A
#
# COMPACT_ATOMS: atom_id res chain seq x y z
N ILE A 1 9.01 -6.93 15.43
CA ILE A 1 10.26 -6.19 15.20
C ILE A 1 10.48 -5.25 16.37
N LYS A 2 11.60 -5.36 17.11
CA LYS A 2 11.91 -4.48 18.26
C LYS A 2 12.66 -3.20 17.84
N GLN A 3 13.44 -3.27 16.75
CA GLN A 3 14.19 -2.15 16.20
C GLN A 3 14.25 -2.27 14.68
N ALA A 4 14.21 -1.12 13.99
CA ALA A 4 14.45 -1.03 12.55
C ALA A 4 15.63 -0.10 12.29
N ILE A 5 16.58 -0.54 11.47
CA ILE A 5 17.74 0.25 11.06
C ILE A 5 17.53 0.64 9.61
N VAL A 6 17.41 1.95 9.36
CA VAL A 6 17.22 2.50 8.02
C VAL A 6 18.57 2.97 7.51
N VAL A 7 19.09 2.27 6.49
CA VAL A 7 20.36 2.61 5.85
C VAL A 7 20.09 3.32 4.54
N ASN A 8 20.67 4.51 4.38
CA ASN A 8 20.66 5.21 3.10
C ASN A 8 21.67 4.58 2.16
N PHE A 9 21.24 4.20 0.96
CA PHE A 9 22.10 3.61 -0.05
C PHE A 9 22.95 4.70 -0.74
N SER A 10 24.00 5.15 -0.06
CA SER A 10 24.98 6.11 -0.58
C SER A 10 26.03 5.42 -1.45
N ARG A 11 26.85 6.20 -2.18
CA ARG A 11 27.99 5.68 -2.93
C ARG A 11 28.97 4.94 -2.00
N ASP A 12 29.23 5.51 -0.83
CA ASP A 12 30.14 4.91 0.16
C ASP A 12 29.59 3.57 0.67
N PHE A 13 28.28 3.49 0.95
CA PHE A 13 27.64 2.24 1.35
C PHE A 13 27.68 1.19 0.24
N ALA A 14 27.39 1.61 -1.00
CA ALA A 14 27.42 0.73 -2.17
C ALA A 14 28.82 0.21 -2.52
N ALA A 15 29.87 0.91 -2.09
CA ALA A 15 31.27 0.55 -2.32
C ALA A 15 31.83 -0.43 -1.28
N GLN A 16 31.09 -0.75 -0.22
CA GLN A 16 31.54 -1.67 0.82
C GLN A 16 31.65 -3.11 0.30
N ASP A 17 32.79 -3.75 0.53
CA ASP A 17 32.97 -5.18 0.27
C ASP A 17 32.07 -6.01 1.18
N ALA A 18 31.63 -7.16 0.68
CA ALA A 18 30.63 -7.98 1.37
C ALA A 18 31.17 -8.54 2.69
N GLU A 19 32.43 -8.98 2.71
CA GLU A 19 33.13 -9.49 3.89
C GLU A 19 33.25 -8.40 4.97
N ASN A 20 33.70 -7.20 4.57
CA ASN A 20 33.81 -6.05 5.47
C ASN A 20 32.44 -5.65 6.04
N PHE A 21 31.38 -5.74 5.25
CA PHE A 21 30.02 -5.50 5.75
C PHE A 21 29.62 -6.54 6.82
N LEU A 22 29.96 -7.82 6.63
CA LEU A 22 29.66 -8.86 7.61
C LEU A 22 30.48 -8.72 8.90
N SER A 23 31.78 -8.47 8.80
CA SER A 23 32.64 -8.31 9.99
C SER A 23 32.28 -7.03 10.75
N GLU A 24 32.24 -5.87 10.07
CA GLU A 24 32.10 -4.58 10.76
C GLU A 24 30.67 -4.26 11.14
N VAL A 25 29.71 -4.52 10.26
CA VAL A 25 28.31 -4.15 10.53
C VAL A 25 27.60 -5.26 11.26
N ILE A 26 27.57 -6.47 10.70
CA ILE A 26 26.75 -7.57 11.22
C ILE A 26 27.32 -8.15 12.52
N HIS A 27 28.63 -8.38 12.59
CA HIS A 27 29.30 -8.96 13.75
C HIS A 27 29.71 -7.88 14.78
N ASN A 28 30.61 -6.95 14.46
CA ASN A 28 31.16 -6.00 15.44
C ASN A 28 30.09 -5.04 16.00
N ARG A 29 29.30 -4.43 15.12
CA ARG A 29 28.35 -3.37 15.52
C ARG A 29 26.99 -3.91 15.96
N LEU A 30 26.39 -4.81 15.17
CA LEU A 30 25.07 -5.36 15.48
C LEU A 30 25.13 -6.56 16.43
N GLN A 31 26.30 -7.20 16.57
CA GLN A 31 26.50 -8.36 17.44
C GLN A 31 25.46 -9.46 17.17
N SER A 32 25.14 -9.65 15.89
CA SER A 32 24.06 -10.51 15.45
C SER A 32 24.34 -11.96 15.84
N LYS A 33 23.32 -12.64 16.39
CA LYS A 33 23.41 -14.09 16.70
C LYS A 33 22.92 -14.95 15.56
N GLU A 34 21.95 -14.44 14.81
CA GLU A 34 21.36 -15.13 13.66
C GLU A 34 21.08 -14.11 12.56
N VAL A 35 21.35 -14.49 11.31
CA VAL A 35 21.14 -13.67 10.13
C VAL A 35 20.41 -14.49 9.08
N TYR A 36 19.26 -13.98 8.65
CA TYR A 36 18.43 -14.65 7.66
C TYR A 36 18.31 -13.82 6.38
N LEU A 37 18.55 -14.43 5.23
CA LEU A 37 18.37 -13.79 3.93
C LEU A 37 17.16 -14.37 3.20
N GLY A 38 16.49 -13.53 2.41
CA GLY A 38 15.49 -14.02 1.47
C GLY A 38 16.15 -14.67 0.25
N LYS A 39 15.41 -15.57 -0.41
CA LYS A 39 15.92 -16.26 -1.60
C LYS A 39 16.40 -15.30 -2.70
N GLY A 40 17.64 -15.50 -3.14
CA GLY A 40 18.29 -14.70 -4.19
C GLY A 40 18.70 -13.28 -3.75
N PHE A 41 18.75 -13.02 -2.44
CA PHE A 41 19.28 -11.77 -1.90
C PHE A 41 20.79 -11.66 -2.17
N ALA A 42 21.25 -10.44 -2.44
CA ALA A 42 22.67 -10.15 -2.60
C ALA A 42 23.01 -8.80 -1.95
N PHE A 43 24.23 -8.68 -1.46
CA PHE A 43 24.75 -7.51 -0.74
C PHE A 43 26.22 -7.27 -1.09
N GLY A 44 26.79 -6.20 -0.56
CA GLY A 44 28.15 -5.77 -0.88
C GLY A 44 28.30 -5.20 -2.29
N LYS A 45 29.49 -4.65 -2.54
CA LYS A 45 29.88 -4.05 -3.80
C LYS A 45 29.68 -5.02 -4.96
N ASN A 46 29.06 -4.54 -6.04
CA ASN A 46 28.76 -5.35 -7.23
C ASN A 46 27.99 -6.65 -6.94
N ARG A 47 27.22 -6.71 -5.84
CA ARG A 47 26.47 -7.91 -5.42
C ARG A 47 27.38 -9.11 -5.14
N SER A 48 28.61 -8.88 -4.64
CA SER A 48 29.58 -9.93 -4.34
C SER A 48 29.18 -10.84 -3.18
N GLY A 49 28.31 -10.37 -2.28
CA GLY A 49 27.78 -11.13 -1.17
C GLY A 49 26.48 -11.86 -1.52
N ASN A 50 26.41 -13.14 -1.16
CA ASN A 50 25.25 -14.01 -1.31
C ASN A 50 25.11 -14.92 -0.07
N ILE A 51 24.18 -15.88 -0.09
CA ILE A 51 23.96 -16.82 1.02
C ILE A 51 25.17 -17.74 1.28
N GLU A 52 25.93 -18.09 0.24
CA GLU A 52 27.12 -18.95 0.37
C GLU A 52 28.22 -18.22 1.13
N LEU A 53 28.50 -16.97 0.76
CA LEU A 53 29.44 -16.12 1.49
C LEU A 53 28.99 -15.88 2.92
N LEU A 54 27.70 -15.61 3.13
CA LEU A 54 27.15 -15.39 4.48
C LEU A 54 27.37 -16.62 5.36
N ARG A 55 27.05 -17.84 4.88
CA ARG A 55 27.24 -19.09 5.64
C ARG A 55 28.71 -19.39 5.92
N LYS A 56 29.60 -19.12 4.97
CA LYS A 56 31.05 -19.24 5.20
C LYS A 56 31.50 -18.31 6.32
N MET A 57 31.17 -17.02 6.19
CA MET A 57 31.59 -15.99 7.15
C MET A 57 30.93 -16.15 8.51
N SER A 58 29.73 -16.72 8.59
CA SER A 58 29.04 -16.95 9.85
C SER A 58 29.75 -18.00 10.72
N GLN A 59 30.38 -19.01 10.09
CA GLN A 59 31.21 -20.00 10.80
C GLN A 59 32.46 -19.35 11.40
N GLU A 60 33.10 -18.45 10.65
CA GLU A 60 34.31 -17.74 11.09
C GLU A 60 34.01 -16.70 12.17
N LEU A 61 32.88 -15.99 12.06
CA LEU A 61 32.50 -14.89 12.95
C LEU A 61 31.57 -15.32 14.10
N GLY A 62 31.22 -16.61 14.20
CA GLY A 62 30.46 -17.16 15.32
C GLY A 62 28.99 -16.74 15.39
N PHE A 63 28.30 -16.66 14.24
CA PHE A 63 26.85 -16.45 14.18
C PHE A 63 26.16 -17.49 13.27
N PHE A 64 24.85 -17.65 13.40
CA PHE A 64 24.06 -18.54 12.54
C PHE A 64 23.59 -17.81 11.29
N ALA A 65 23.66 -18.46 10.13
CA ALA A 65 23.19 -17.90 8.87
C ALA A 65 22.33 -18.89 8.10
N ASP A 66 21.16 -18.44 7.63
CA ASP A 66 20.31 -19.28 6.80
C ASP A 66 19.44 -18.48 5.82
N GLU A 67 18.81 -19.20 4.91
CA GLU A 67 17.88 -18.65 3.92
C GLU A 67 16.43 -18.89 4.35
N VAL A 68 15.60 -17.85 4.24
CA VAL A 68 14.15 -17.97 4.43
C VAL A 68 13.53 -18.49 3.15
N ALA A 69 12.76 -19.58 3.28
CA ALA A 69 12.02 -20.17 2.18
C ALA A 69 11.11 -19.14 1.50
N GLU A 70 11.04 -19.23 0.17
CA GLU A 70 10.17 -18.37 -0.61
C GLU A 70 8.69 -18.69 -0.35
N VAL A 71 7.90 -17.64 -0.09
CA VAL A 71 6.46 -17.79 0.13
C VAL A 71 5.71 -17.75 -1.20
N SER A 72 4.84 -18.72 -1.40
CA SER A 72 3.96 -18.80 -2.56
C SER A 72 2.48 -18.82 -2.14
N LEU A 73 1.62 -18.30 -3.02
CA LEU A 73 0.18 -18.36 -2.90
C LEU A 73 -0.38 -19.08 -4.13
N ARG A 74 -0.93 -20.28 -3.93
CA ARG A 74 -1.48 -21.13 -5.01
C ARG A 74 -0.46 -21.37 -6.13
N GLY A 75 0.76 -21.75 -5.76
CA GLY A 75 1.87 -22.01 -6.70
C GLY A 75 2.47 -20.77 -7.35
N ARG A 76 2.06 -19.55 -6.96
CA ARG A 76 2.63 -18.30 -7.48
C ARG A 76 3.46 -17.61 -6.41
N ARG A 77 4.70 -17.26 -6.75
CA ARG A 77 5.58 -16.46 -5.89
C ARG A 77 4.90 -15.16 -5.45
N ILE A 78 5.00 -14.86 -4.15
CA ILE A 78 4.63 -13.54 -3.61
C ILE A 78 5.84 -12.62 -3.76
N SER A 79 5.67 -11.50 -4.46
CA SER A 79 6.75 -10.51 -4.62
C SER A 79 6.21 -9.08 -4.75
N SER A 80 7.02 -8.10 -4.36
CA SER A 80 6.68 -6.67 -4.47
C SER A 80 6.40 -6.25 -5.92
N SER A 81 7.09 -6.84 -6.90
CA SER A 81 6.83 -6.58 -8.32
C SER A 81 5.44 -7.07 -8.74
N LYS A 82 5.07 -8.29 -8.33
CA LYS A 82 3.74 -8.84 -8.66
C LYS A 82 2.62 -8.09 -7.98
N ILE A 83 2.82 -7.67 -6.73
CA ILE A 83 1.84 -6.85 -5.99
C ILE A 83 1.65 -5.50 -6.70
N ARG A 84 2.73 -4.82 -7.11
CA ARG A 84 2.64 -3.55 -7.86
C ARG A 84 1.90 -3.70 -9.18
N GLU A 85 2.16 -4.77 -9.94
CA GLU A 85 1.43 -5.09 -11.18
C GLU A 85 -0.07 -5.25 -10.91
N LEU A 86 -0.45 -6.03 -9.88
CA LEU A 86 -1.85 -6.22 -9.51
C LEU A 86 -2.54 -4.91 -9.10
N LEU A 87 -1.83 -4.01 -8.40
CA LEU A 87 -2.36 -2.69 -8.05
C LEU A 87 -2.52 -1.79 -9.27
N ALA A 88 -1.55 -1.79 -10.19
CA ALA A 88 -1.61 -1.07 -11.46
C ALA A 88 -2.74 -1.57 -12.38
N ASP A 89 -3.13 -2.84 -12.25
CA ASP A 89 -4.30 -3.43 -12.93
C ASP A 89 -5.63 -3.20 -12.19
N GLY A 90 -5.60 -2.59 -10.99
CA GLY A 90 -6.77 -2.39 -10.14
C GLY A 90 -7.27 -3.67 -9.44
N ARG A 91 -6.49 -4.76 -9.48
CA ARG A 91 -6.79 -6.07 -8.88
C ARG A 91 -6.44 -6.10 -7.38
N VAL A 92 -6.98 -5.13 -6.63
CA VAL A 92 -6.69 -4.90 -5.20
C VAL A 92 -7.04 -6.09 -4.31
N ASN A 93 -8.04 -6.89 -4.69
CA ASN A 93 -8.42 -8.12 -3.99
C ASN A 93 -7.36 -9.23 -4.10
N ARG A 94 -6.70 -9.35 -5.25
CA ARG A 94 -5.59 -10.29 -5.45
C ARG A 94 -4.33 -9.80 -4.75
N ALA A 95 -4.07 -8.49 -4.81
CA ALA A 95 -2.98 -7.87 -4.06
C ALA A 95 -3.14 -8.12 -2.54
N ARG A 96 -4.37 -7.97 -2.01
CA ARG A 96 -4.71 -8.27 -0.61
C ARG A 96 -4.36 -9.71 -0.23
N ALA A 97 -4.68 -10.68 -1.08
CA ALA A 97 -4.39 -12.08 -0.80
C ALA A 97 -2.89 -12.35 -0.70
N MET A 98 -2.07 -11.67 -1.50
CA MET A 98 -0.61 -11.75 -1.43
C MET A 98 -0.01 -10.98 -0.25
N LEU A 99 -0.60 -9.83 0.11
CA LEU A 99 -0.14 -8.98 1.21
C LEU A 99 -0.55 -9.50 2.60
N GLY A 100 -1.53 -10.41 2.67
CA GLY A 100 -2.19 -10.81 3.91
C GLY A 100 -3.09 -9.74 4.53
N ARG A 101 -3.21 -8.56 3.89
CA ARG A 101 -4.03 -7.42 4.34
C ARG A 101 -4.45 -6.54 3.17
N PRO A 102 -5.52 -5.74 3.28
CA PRO A 102 -5.87 -4.76 2.25
C PRO A 102 -4.73 -3.78 1.97
N TYR A 103 -4.53 -3.40 0.71
CA TYR A 103 -3.57 -2.36 0.38
C TYR A 103 -4.05 -1.02 0.93
N GLY A 104 -3.15 -0.30 1.61
CA GLY A 104 -3.45 0.95 2.29
C GLY A 104 -2.76 2.16 1.65
N ILE A 105 -3.45 3.29 1.61
CA ILE A 105 -2.88 4.61 1.30
C ILE A 105 -3.07 5.51 2.52
N GLU A 106 -2.07 6.34 2.79
CA GLU A 106 -2.13 7.39 3.79
C GLU A 106 -1.86 8.75 3.14
N GLY A 107 -2.55 9.79 3.60
CA GLY A 107 -2.37 11.14 3.11
C GLY A 107 -3.05 12.17 3.99
N GLN A 108 -2.77 13.44 3.72
CA GLN A 108 -3.48 14.55 4.36
C GLN A 108 -4.79 14.81 3.63
N ILE A 109 -5.85 15.06 4.41
CA ILE A 109 -7.11 15.54 3.87
C ILE A 109 -6.94 17.00 3.47
N ILE A 110 -7.17 17.27 2.20
CA ILE A 110 -7.10 18.61 1.62
C ILE A 110 -8.50 19.10 1.27
N ARG A 111 -8.68 20.42 1.23
CA ARG A 111 -9.89 21.03 0.68
C ARG A 111 -9.90 20.76 -0.83
N GLY A 112 -10.92 20.05 -1.29
CA GLY A 112 -11.22 19.94 -2.71
C GLY A 112 -12.22 21.00 -3.16
N ASP A 113 -12.78 20.82 -4.36
CA ASP A 113 -13.77 21.71 -4.95
C ASP A 113 -15.14 21.66 -4.23
N GLN A 114 -15.29 20.81 -3.22
CA GLN A 114 -16.51 20.59 -2.41
C GLN A 114 -17.79 20.29 -3.22
N ARG A 115 -17.67 19.99 -4.52
CA ARG A 115 -18.78 19.65 -5.42
C ARG A 115 -19.60 18.45 -4.93
N GLY A 116 -18.96 17.50 -4.24
CA GLY A 116 -19.66 16.37 -3.64
C GLY A 116 -20.76 16.81 -2.65
N ARG A 117 -20.48 17.84 -1.83
CA ARG A 117 -21.44 18.34 -0.83
C ARG A 117 -22.68 18.94 -1.48
N THR A 118 -22.53 19.64 -2.61
CA THR A 118 -23.66 20.27 -3.32
C THR A 118 -24.57 19.24 -4.01
N ILE A 119 -24.11 18.01 -4.20
CA ILE A 119 -24.86 16.92 -4.84
C ILE A 119 -25.27 15.80 -3.87
N GLY A 120 -25.07 15.99 -2.56
CA GLY A 120 -25.47 15.02 -1.51
C GLY A 120 -24.44 13.95 -1.16
N PHE A 121 -23.20 14.07 -1.66
CA PHE A 121 -22.11 13.10 -1.46
C PHE A 121 -20.83 13.80 -0.99
N PRO A 122 -20.74 14.26 0.27
CA PRO A 122 -19.53 14.91 0.77
C PRO A 122 -18.32 13.97 0.67
N THR A 123 -17.27 14.40 -0.04
CA THR A 123 -16.05 13.61 -0.23
C THR A 123 -14.86 14.21 0.50
N ALA A 124 -14.12 13.34 1.19
CA ALA A 124 -12.78 13.68 1.69
C ALA A 124 -11.78 13.54 0.54
N ASN A 125 -10.99 14.58 0.28
CA ASN A 125 -9.99 14.58 -0.78
C ASN A 125 -8.61 14.35 -0.17
N LEU A 126 -7.90 13.34 -0.66
CA LEU A 126 -6.63 12.91 -0.12
C LEU A 126 -5.50 13.23 -1.10
N LYS A 127 -4.47 13.93 -0.64
CA LYS A 127 -3.17 13.96 -1.34
C LYS A 127 -2.33 12.77 -0.86
N PRO A 128 -2.14 11.73 -1.70
CA PRO A 128 -1.46 10.52 -1.24
C PRO A 128 0.04 10.75 -1.03
N LYS A 129 0.60 10.18 0.04
CA LYS A 129 2.06 10.11 0.24
C LYS A 129 2.68 8.85 -0.40
N ASN A 130 1.86 7.88 -0.76
CA ASN A 130 2.29 6.59 -1.30
C ASN A 130 2.87 6.74 -2.71
N ARG A 131 3.97 6.05 -2.98
CA ARG A 131 4.55 5.95 -4.34
C ARG A 131 3.68 5.14 -5.32
N ILE A 132 2.88 4.22 -4.80
CA ILE A 132 2.04 3.33 -5.61
C ILE A 132 0.57 3.65 -5.34
N ILE A 133 -0.11 4.12 -6.38
CA ILE A 133 -1.56 4.35 -6.39
C ILE A 133 -2.20 3.24 -7.23
N PRO A 134 -3.27 2.57 -6.75
CA PRO A 134 -4.01 1.61 -7.56
C PRO A 134 -4.52 2.26 -8.86
N LYS A 135 -4.81 1.42 -9.86
CA LYS A 135 -5.42 1.86 -11.13
C LYS A 135 -6.56 2.86 -10.90
N TYR A 136 -6.69 3.85 -11.75
CA TYR A 136 -7.83 4.76 -11.67
C TYR A 136 -9.16 4.02 -11.79
N GLY A 137 -10.13 4.48 -11.03
CA GLY A 137 -11.46 3.89 -10.94
C GLY A 137 -12.09 4.05 -9.56
N VAL A 138 -13.26 3.44 -9.42
CA VAL A 138 -14.06 3.47 -8.20
C VAL A 138 -13.88 2.17 -7.42
N TYR A 139 -13.75 2.28 -6.10
CA TYR A 139 -13.44 1.18 -5.19
C TYR A 139 -14.38 1.18 -3.98
N ALA A 140 -14.72 -0.01 -3.49
CA ALA A 140 -15.17 -0.19 -2.12
C ALA A 140 -13.95 -0.19 -1.20
N THR A 141 -14.00 0.65 -0.17
CA THR A 141 -12.86 0.95 0.70
C THR A 141 -13.28 1.04 2.17
N ALA A 142 -12.30 1.11 3.06
CA ALA A 142 -12.51 1.48 4.46
C ALA A 142 -11.56 2.63 4.85
N ASN A 143 -12.07 3.60 5.60
CA ASN A 143 -11.33 4.76 6.10
C ASN A 143 -11.17 4.68 7.61
N LEU A 144 -9.97 4.90 8.14
CA LEU A 144 -9.74 4.96 9.59
C LEU A 144 -10.01 6.38 10.10
N ILE A 145 -11.02 6.53 10.95
CA ILE A 145 -11.45 7.82 11.50
C ILE A 145 -11.70 7.63 12.99
N GLY A 146 -11.02 8.42 13.84
CA GLY A 146 -11.15 8.31 15.30
C GLY A 146 -10.85 6.90 15.84
N GLY A 147 -9.90 6.18 15.22
CA GLY A 147 -9.55 4.81 15.59
C GLY A 147 -10.51 3.72 15.06
N VAL A 148 -11.58 4.10 14.36
CA VAL A 148 -12.60 3.16 13.85
C VAL A 148 -12.57 3.11 12.32
N TRP A 149 -12.59 1.91 11.75
CA TRP A 149 -12.72 1.73 10.31
C TRP A 149 -14.16 1.88 9.85
N ARG A 150 -14.38 2.88 8.99
CA ARG A 150 -15.67 3.21 8.40
C ARG A 150 -15.71 2.79 6.94
N ARG A 151 -16.85 2.23 6.51
CA ARG A 151 -17.08 1.78 5.14
C ARG A 151 -17.21 2.99 4.21
N SER A 152 -16.76 2.85 2.98
CA SER A 152 -16.77 3.95 2.02
C SER A 152 -16.74 3.47 0.58
N VAL A 153 -17.03 4.41 -0.33
CA VAL A 153 -16.74 4.32 -1.75
C VAL A 153 -15.71 5.39 -2.10
N THR A 154 -14.65 5.01 -2.80
CA THR A 154 -13.54 5.90 -3.13
C THR A 154 -13.30 5.93 -4.63
N ASN A 155 -13.26 7.13 -5.20
CA ASN A 155 -12.76 7.38 -6.55
C ASN A 155 -11.25 7.63 -6.49
N VAL A 156 -10.50 6.95 -7.34
CA VAL A 156 -9.09 7.25 -7.62
C VAL A 156 -9.02 7.75 -9.05
N GLY A 157 -8.59 8.99 -9.22
CA GLY A 157 -8.53 9.64 -10.52
C GLY A 157 -7.46 10.69 -10.62
N VAL A 158 -7.70 11.67 -11.47
CA VAL A 158 -6.75 12.75 -11.77
C VAL A 158 -7.44 14.09 -11.65
N ARG A 159 -6.80 15.04 -10.97
CA ARG A 159 -7.17 16.44 -11.06
C ARG A 159 -6.39 17.11 -12.20
N PRO A 160 -7.05 17.77 -13.15
CA PRO A 160 -6.35 18.69 -14.04
C PRO A 160 -5.82 19.85 -13.20
N THR A 161 -4.51 20.10 -13.23
CA THR A 161 -3.92 21.28 -12.59
C THR A 161 -3.62 22.36 -13.63
N PHE A 162 -3.60 23.63 -13.21
CA PHE A 162 -3.30 24.78 -14.08
C PHE A 162 -1.88 24.72 -14.67
N ALA A 163 -0.96 23.96 -14.06
CA ALA A 163 0.41 23.75 -14.53
C ALA A 163 0.55 22.60 -15.56
N GLY A 164 -0.55 21.96 -15.96
CA GLY A 164 -0.54 20.85 -16.93
C GLY A 164 -0.22 19.48 -16.34
N ASP A 165 0.32 19.43 -15.11
CA ASP A 165 0.59 18.18 -14.41
C ASP A 165 -0.70 17.51 -13.91
N LYS A 166 -0.77 16.20 -14.11
CA LYS A 166 -1.88 15.36 -13.66
C LYS A 166 -1.56 14.77 -12.29
N GLU A 167 -1.96 15.45 -11.21
CA GLU A 167 -1.83 14.89 -9.86
C GLU A 167 -2.95 13.85 -9.58
N PRO A 168 -2.62 12.68 -9.01
CA PRO A 168 -3.62 11.73 -8.55
C PRO A 168 -4.53 12.36 -7.49
N SER A 169 -5.84 12.26 -7.70
CA SER A 169 -6.87 12.66 -6.75
C SER A 169 -7.55 11.42 -6.19
N ILE A 170 -7.67 11.35 -4.86
CA ILE A 170 -8.39 10.27 -4.19
C ILE A 170 -9.54 10.90 -3.41
N GLU A 171 -10.76 10.58 -3.78
CA GLU A 171 -11.98 11.18 -3.24
C GLU A 171 -12.83 10.10 -2.61
N SER A 172 -13.10 10.20 -1.32
CA SER A 172 -13.82 9.16 -0.58
C SER A 172 -15.13 9.68 -0.01
N TYR A 173 -16.23 9.04 -0.37
CA TYR A 173 -17.53 9.18 0.30
C TYR A 173 -17.64 8.12 1.38
N ILE A 174 -17.71 8.57 2.64
CA ILE A 174 -17.77 7.72 3.83
C ILE A 174 -19.23 7.54 4.20
N PHE A 175 -19.67 6.29 4.36
CA PHE A 175 -21.05 6.01 4.71
C PHE A 175 -21.31 6.33 6.18
N ASP A 176 -22.51 6.84 6.46
CA ASP A 176 -23.03 7.08 7.81
C ASP A 176 -22.08 7.98 8.65
N PHE A 177 -21.53 9.02 8.02
CA PHE A 177 -20.59 9.96 8.64
C PHE A 177 -20.82 11.39 8.12
N ASP A 178 -20.93 12.34 9.05
CA ASP A 178 -21.28 13.74 8.83
C ASP A 178 -20.32 14.73 9.50
N GLY A 179 -19.24 14.24 10.12
CA GLY A 179 -18.22 15.08 10.75
C GLY A 179 -17.28 15.77 9.76
N ASP A 180 -16.52 16.76 10.25
CA ASP A 180 -15.41 17.37 9.51
C ASP A 180 -14.14 16.54 9.73
N LEU A 181 -13.39 16.32 8.66
CA LEU A 181 -12.12 15.57 8.65
C LEU A 181 -10.96 16.44 8.17
N TYR A 182 -11.18 17.75 7.97
CA TYR A 182 -10.16 18.62 7.42
C TYR A 182 -8.95 18.75 8.36
N GLY A 183 -7.73 18.62 7.80
CA GLY A 183 -6.47 18.67 8.55
C GLY A 183 -6.01 17.33 9.10
N ASP A 184 -6.88 16.32 9.12
CA ASP A 184 -6.53 14.98 9.59
C ASP A 184 -5.74 14.17 8.55
N VAL A 185 -4.98 13.19 9.06
CA VAL A 185 -4.36 12.15 8.24
C VAL A 185 -5.34 11.00 8.07
N LEU A 186 -5.77 10.78 6.83
CA LEU A 186 -6.69 9.69 6.49
C LEU A 186 -5.90 8.47 6.05
N ARG A 187 -6.27 7.32 6.60
CA ARG A 187 -5.82 6.01 6.10
C ARG A 187 -6.96 5.32 5.39
N ILE A 188 -6.73 4.96 4.13
CA ILE A 188 -7.71 4.28 3.27
C ILE A 188 -7.22 2.88 2.99
N ARG A 189 -8.09 1.88 3.10
CA ARG A 189 -7.84 0.49 2.69
C ARG A 189 -8.70 0.11 1.50
N PHE A 190 -8.06 -0.40 0.45
CA PHE A 190 -8.73 -0.83 -0.78
C PHE A 190 -9.17 -2.29 -0.69
N LEU A 191 -10.47 -2.54 -0.84
CA LEU A 191 -11.05 -3.87 -0.64
C LEU A 191 -11.51 -4.51 -1.96
N HIS A 192 -12.17 -3.72 -2.80
CA HIS A 192 -12.70 -4.21 -4.07
C HIS A 192 -12.81 -3.09 -5.10
N ARG A 193 -12.50 -3.42 -6.36
CA ARG A 193 -12.72 -2.51 -7.48
C ARG A 193 -14.13 -2.65 -8.02
N ILE A 194 -14.81 -1.53 -8.22
CA ILE A 194 -16.20 -1.46 -8.70
C ILE A 194 -16.23 -1.20 -10.21
N ARG A 195 -15.47 -0.21 -10.71
CA ARG A 195 -15.43 0.15 -12.15
C ARG A 195 -14.24 1.06 -12.49
N ASP A 196 -14.02 1.27 -13.78
CA ASP A 196 -13.16 2.34 -14.32
C ASP A 196 -13.78 3.73 -14.11
N GLU A 197 -12.94 4.77 -14.19
CA GLU A 197 -13.41 6.16 -14.21
C GLU A 197 -14.22 6.45 -15.47
N ARG A 198 -15.15 7.40 -15.38
CA ARG A 198 -15.98 7.86 -16.49
C ARG A 198 -16.19 9.36 -16.36
N LYS A 199 -16.22 10.06 -17.49
CA LYS A 199 -16.70 11.44 -17.56
C LYS A 199 -18.23 11.47 -17.60
N PHE A 200 -18.80 12.55 -17.09
CA PHE A 200 -20.24 12.81 -17.13
C PHE A 200 -20.46 14.21 -17.67
N ASP A 201 -21.38 14.34 -18.61
CA ASP A 201 -21.69 15.63 -19.23
C ASP A 201 -22.72 16.42 -18.42
N ARG A 202 -23.44 15.74 -17.51
CA ARG A 202 -24.50 16.32 -16.67
C ARG A 202 -24.37 15.88 -15.21
N ILE A 203 -24.68 16.80 -14.29
CA ILE A 203 -24.62 16.55 -12.84
C ILE A 203 -25.58 15.43 -12.42
N GLU A 204 -26.77 15.34 -13.01
CA GLU A 204 -27.74 14.30 -12.68
C GLU A 204 -27.25 12.89 -13.05
N GLU A 205 -26.52 12.74 -14.15
CA GLU A 205 -25.91 11.46 -14.51
C GLU A 205 -24.83 11.04 -13.51
N LEU A 206 -24.03 12.01 -13.06
CA LEU A 206 -23.02 11.79 -12.03
C LEU A 206 -23.67 11.32 -10.72
N LYS A 207 -24.74 11.98 -10.26
CA LYS A 207 -25.49 11.59 -9.05
C LYS A 207 -26.03 10.17 -9.16
N ILE A 208 -26.68 9.83 -10.28
CA ILE A 208 -27.21 8.48 -10.52
C ILE A 208 -26.09 7.45 -10.47
N GLN A 209 -24.93 7.74 -11.05
CA GLN A 209 -23.81 6.80 -11.03
C GLN A 209 -23.20 6.65 -9.62
N ILE A 210 -23.03 7.74 -8.87
CA ILE A 210 -22.52 7.68 -7.49
C ILE A 210 -23.46 6.84 -6.60
N ALA A 211 -24.78 6.99 -6.76
CA ALA A 211 -25.76 6.16 -6.06
C ALA A 211 -25.63 4.68 -6.43
N LYS A 212 -25.45 4.35 -7.71
CA LYS A 212 -25.21 2.97 -8.18
C LYS A 212 -23.91 2.39 -7.61
N ASP A 213 -22.84 3.18 -7.60
CA ASP A 213 -21.53 2.76 -7.07
C ASP A 213 -21.60 2.53 -5.55
N SER A 214 -22.28 3.43 -4.83
CA SER A 214 -22.54 3.30 -3.40
C SER A 214 -23.32 2.03 -3.08
N ASN A 215 -24.39 1.75 -3.84
CA ASN A 215 -25.16 0.51 -3.68
C ASN A 215 -24.33 -0.74 -3.97
N ARG A 216 -23.46 -0.72 -4.99
CA ARG A 216 -22.52 -1.83 -5.25
C ARG A 216 -21.54 -2.04 -4.10
N ALA A 217 -21.00 -0.95 -3.52
CA ALA A 217 -20.12 -1.01 -2.36
C ALA A 217 -20.86 -1.59 -1.13
N LEU A 218 -22.06 -1.11 -0.84
CA LEU A 218 -22.89 -1.62 0.26
C LEU A 218 -23.22 -3.11 0.09
N ASN A 219 -23.55 -3.55 -1.13
CA ASN A 219 -23.76 -4.96 -1.42
C ASN A 219 -22.49 -5.80 -1.25
N TYR A 220 -21.31 -5.26 -1.62
CA TYR A 220 -20.03 -5.91 -1.33
C TYR A 220 -19.82 -6.11 0.18
N PHE A 221 -20.11 -5.09 0.99
CA PHE A 221 -19.98 -5.16 2.45
C PHE A 221 -20.97 -6.11 3.12
N LYS A 222 -22.11 -6.41 2.49
CA LYS A 222 -23.10 -7.37 3.01
C LYS A 222 -22.64 -8.83 2.87
N ARG A 223 -21.67 -9.15 2.02
CA ARG A 223 -21.18 -10.52 1.82
C ARG A 223 -20.57 -11.07 3.11
N LEU A 224 -20.92 -12.30 3.49
CA LEU A 224 -20.50 -12.95 4.74
C LEU A 224 -18.98 -12.90 4.95
N GLY A 225 -18.21 -13.26 3.93
CA GLY A 225 -16.74 -13.22 3.98
C GLY A 225 -16.13 -11.82 4.11
N VAL A 226 -16.90 -10.75 3.86
CA VAL A 226 -16.46 -9.36 4.03
C VAL A 226 -16.87 -8.82 5.40
N LYS A 227 -18.09 -9.11 5.87
CA LYS A 227 -18.58 -8.71 7.20
C LYS A 227 -17.61 -9.12 8.32
N ASN A 228 -17.09 -10.34 8.26
CA ASN A 228 -16.17 -10.87 9.27
C ASN A 228 -14.72 -10.33 9.13
N SER A 229 -14.40 -9.68 8.02
CA SER A 229 -13.04 -9.20 7.71
C SER A 229 -12.84 -7.72 8.04
N LEU A 230 -13.93 -6.94 8.16
CA LEU A 230 -13.87 -5.51 8.49
C LEU A 230 -13.55 -5.26 9.97
N SER A 231 -13.87 -6.22 10.85
CA SER A 231 -13.46 -6.18 12.27
C SER A 231 -12.00 -6.52 12.51
N ILE A 232 -11.32 -7.11 11.50
CA ILE A 232 -9.90 -7.50 11.52
C ILE A 232 -9.03 -6.42 10.85
N VAL A 233 -9.68 -5.43 10.23
CA VAL A 233 -9.00 -4.29 9.61
C VAL A 233 -8.69 -3.26 10.68
#